data_AF-A0A9Q1DGS0-F1
#
_entry.id   AF-A0A9Q1DGS0-F1
#
_cell.length_a   1.000
_cell.length_b   1.000
_cell.length_c   1.000
_cell.angle_alpha   90.00
_cell.angle_beta   90.00
_cell.angle_gamma   90.00
#
_symmetry.space_group_name_H-M   'P 1'
#
loop_
_entity.id
_entity.type
_entity.pdbx_description
1 polymer ?
#
loop_
_entity_poly.entity_id
_entity_poly.type
_entity_poly.pdbx_seq_one_letter_code
_entity_poly.pdbx_strand_id
1 'polypeptide(L)'
;WSPLYDGDLQSLPTPAYHVDSDKGFNYSSTDEAFVCQKKNHFQVTVHIGITGSPKCVRTPSGSKPICSFHVKVFGVKLEDQNHLITIEQSQQNRRKRPFQCARVDLPEDKVTKVTLGRLHFGETTANNMRKKGKPNPDQRYFALVVALCASVEEDSYLLLAHASERIVVRASNPGQFESDGDMPWQRGLAPDAVVHHGRVGINTTVPDEALVVCGNAKIMGTVTHPSDRRAKENIQEVDSTEQLKRIAQMRIVEYDYKPEFATKVGIDQVHETGVIAQEVKEVLPSAVREVGDITCMDGEKIDNFLMVDKDQIFMENVGAVQELCKLTDSLEARIQELELWNKRLAKRTEPAGQRSSGVGNAHRKVNGNNNTSPPEKPTQLQNTKECLSKTYSHCLQHRILKATMITLVAT
;
A
#
# COMPACT_ATOMS: atom_id res chain seq x y z
N TRP A 1 6.94 17.37 53.53
CA TRP A 1 5.53 16.96 53.55
C TRP A 1 5.03 16.95 54.98
N SER A 2 3.76 17.27 55.22
CA SER A 2 3.18 17.27 56.56
C SER A 2 2.60 15.89 56.91
N PRO A 3 3.09 15.20 57.96
CA PRO A 3 2.54 13.91 58.38
C PRO A 3 1.12 14.04 58.95
N LEU A 4 0.35 12.97 58.79
CA LEU A 4 -1.03 12.83 59.27
C LEU A 4 -1.04 12.07 60.61
N TYR A 5 -2.02 12.38 61.45
CA TYR A 5 -2.27 11.69 62.72
C TYR A 5 -3.75 11.32 62.85
N ASP A 6 -4.01 10.25 63.58
CA ASP A 6 -5.36 9.84 63.96
C ASP A 6 -5.90 10.64 65.16
N GLY A 7 -7.06 10.20 65.69
CA GLY A 7 -7.70 10.82 66.84
C GLY A 7 -6.90 10.69 68.15
N ASP A 8 -6.03 9.68 68.26
CA ASP A 8 -5.19 9.41 69.42
C ASP A 8 -3.80 10.05 69.29
N LEU A 9 -3.61 10.91 68.28
CA LEU A 9 -2.35 11.56 67.93
C LEU A 9 -1.23 10.58 67.58
N GLN A 10 -1.57 9.37 67.13
CA GLN A 10 -0.60 8.43 66.57
C GLN A 10 -0.33 8.78 65.10
N SER A 11 0.93 8.65 64.69
CA SER A 11 1.33 8.95 63.32
C SER A 11 0.77 7.91 62.36
N LEU A 12 0.09 8.38 61.31
CA LEU A 12 -0.40 7.52 60.24
C LEU A 12 0.66 7.30 59.16
N PRO A 13 0.61 6.17 58.43
CA PRO A 13 1.43 5.96 57.25
C PRO A 13 1.19 7.03 56.18
N THR A 14 2.19 7.22 55.32
CA THR A 14 2.05 8.12 54.16
C THR A 14 1.00 7.55 53.21
N PRO A 15 0.00 8.35 52.77
CA PRO A 15 -1.01 7.88 51.83
C PRO A 15 -0.40 7.29 50.55
N ALA A 16 -0.94 6.16 50.09
CA ALA A 16 -0.63 5.63 48.77
C ALA A 16 -1.17 6.60 47.71
N TYR A 17 -0.32 7.05 46.79
CA TYR A 17 -0.65 8.11 45.86
C TYR A 17 -0.18 7.77 44.45
N HIS A 18 -1.11 7.66 43.51
CA HIS A 18 -0.82 7.38 42.10
C HIS A 18 -1.57 8.37 41.21
N VAL A 19 -0.91 8.85 40.16
CA VAL A 19 -1.45 9.88 39.25
C VAL A 19 -1.29 9.41 37.82
N ASP A 20 -2.39 9.35 37.10
CA ASP A 20 -2.46 8.98 35.69
C ASP A 20 -2.96 10.14 34.84
N SER A 21 -2.38 10.30 33.65
CA SER A 21 -2.94 11.17 32.62
C SER A 21 -3.76 10.35 31.63
N ASP A 22 -5.10 10.43 31.73
CA ASP A 22 -5.99 9.61 30.91
C ASP A 22 -5.98 10.03 29.42
N LYS A 23 -5.81 11.33 29.16
CA LYS A 23 -5.77 11.92 27.80
C LYS A 23 -5.18 13.32 27.80
N GLY A 24 -4.79 13.76 26.61
CA GLY A 24 -4.42 15.15 26.32
C GLY A 24 -2.93 15.40 26.13
N PHE A 25 -2.09 14.39 26.33
CA PHE A 25 -0.65 14.41 26.10
C PHE A 25 -0.29 13.37 25.05
N ASN A 26 0.63 13.74 24.15
CA ASN A 26 1.21 12.81 23.16
C ASN A 26 2.73 12.95 23.23
N TYR A 27 3.45 11.83 23.17
CA TYR A 27 4.90 11.88 23.13
C TYR A 27 5.40 12.25 21.73
N SER A 28 6.26 13.26 21.62
CA SER A 28 6.93 13.63 20.37
C SER A 28 8.35 13.09 20.42
N SER A 29 8.69 12.16 19.53
CA SER A 29 10.05 11.63 19.38
C SER A 29 11.02 12.72 18.93
N THR A 30 10.58 13.62 18.05
CA THR A 30 11.40 14.73 17.55
C THR A 30 11.76 15.74 18.64
N ASP A 31 10.83 16.01 19.56
CA ASP A 31 11.04 16.95 20.68
C ASP A 31 11.53 16.23 21.96
N GLU A 32 11.60 14.89 21.94
CA GLU A 32 11.91 14.01 23.07
C GLU A 32 11.13 14.39 24.36
N ALA A 33 9.87 14.78 24.20
CA ALA A 33 9.05 15.32 25.28
C ALA A 33 7.56 15.08 25.02
N PHE A 34 6.76 15.09 26.09
CA PHE A 34 5.31 15.11 25.95
C PHE A 34 4.84 16.47 25.45
N VAL A 35 3.88 16.47 24.53
CA VAL A 35 3.31 17.66 23.92
C VAL A 35 1.81 17.68 24.17
N CYS A 36 1.31 18.81 24.63
CA CYS A 36 -0.13 19.08 24.68
C CYS A 36 -0.46 20.43 24.05
N GLN A 37 -1.73 20.59 23.68
CA GLN A 37 -2.23 21.81 23.06
C GLN A 37 -3.02 22.62 24.07
N LYS A 38 -2.69 23.91 24.24
CA LYS A 38 -3.38 24.82 25.16
C LYS A 38 -4.90 24.88 24.91
N LYS A 39 -5.30 24.77 23.65
CA LYS A 39 -6.72 24.76 23.25
C LYS A 39 -7.44 23.47 23.63
N ASN A 40 -6.75 22.32 23.56
CA ASN A 40 -7.33 21.03 23.88
C ASN A 40 -7.30 20.82 25.39
N HIS A 41 -8.26 20.06 25.90
CA HIS A 41 -8.23 19.70 27.31
C HIS A 41 -7.44 18.41 27.54
N PHE A 42 -6.83 18.32 28.70
CA PHE A 42 -6.31 17.06 29.25
C PHE A 42 -7.16 16.61 30.45
N GLN A 43 -6.92 15.40 30.89
CA GLN A 43 -7.58 14.79 32.05
C GLN A 43 -6.57 14.03 32.88
N VAL A 44 -6.71 14.15 34.20
CA VAL A 44 -5.86 13.47 35.18
C VAL A 44 -6.76 12.69 36.12
N THR A 45 -6.36 11.48 36.45
CA THR A 45 -6.99 10.64 37.45
C THR A 45 -6.00 10.39 38.58
N VAL A 46 -6.47 10.55 39.82
CA VAL A 46 -5.67 10.37 41.03
C VAL A 46 -6.28 9.25 41.86
N HIS A 47 -5.44 8.31 42.29
CA HIS A 47 -5.77 7.25 43.22
C HIS A 47 -5.10 7.54 44.57
N ILE A 48 -5.92 7.66 45.62
CA ILE A 48 -5.48 8.03 46.97
C ILE A 48 -5.90 6.91 47.92
N GLY A 49 -4.96 6.11 48.40
CA GLY A 49 -5.18 5.11 49.44
C GLY A 49 -4.78 5.66 50.80
N ILE A 50 -5.69 5.63 51.77
CA ILE A 50 -5.40 6.04 53.15
C ILE A 50 -5.56 4.86 54.09
N THR A 51 -4.68 4.78 55.09
CA THR A 51 -4.74 3.78 56.16
C THR A 51 -5.06 4.48 57.47
N GLY A 52 -6.05 3.97 58.20
CA GLY A 52 -6.58 4.60 59.40
C GLY A 52 -7.41 5.87 59.12
N SER A 53 -7.82 6.55 60.20
CA SER A 53 -8.70 7.71 60.17
C SER A 53 -7.95 9.02 60.45
N PRO A 54 -7.46 9.76 59.43
CA PRO A 54 -6.71 11.00 59.66
C PRO A 54 -7.62 12.08 60.23
N LYS A 55 -7.27 12.59 61.42
CA LYS A 55 -7.98 13.68 62.11
C LYS A 55 -7.15 14.95 62.19
N CYS A 56 -5.83 14.81 62.29
CA CYS A 56 -4.91 15.93 62.51
C CYS A 56 -3.75 15.89 61.50
N VAL A 57 -3.17 17.06 61.22
CA VAL A 57 -1.97 17.20 60.39
C VAL A 57 -0.89 17.96 61.16
N ARG A 58 0.39 17.60 60.96
CA ARG A 58 1.49 18.37 61.52
C ARG A 58 1.62 19.71 60.83
N THR A 59 1.55 20.77 61.62
CA THR A 59 1.87 22.14 61.21
C THR A 59 3.10 22.63 61.98
N PRO A 60 3.74 23.74 61.56
CA PRO A 60 4.83 24.37 62.32
C PRO A 60 4.43 24.77 63.75
N SER A 61 3.14 25.05 63.97
CA SER A 61 2.58 25.43 65.29
C SER A 61 2.10 24.22 66.11
N GLY A 62 2.29 23.00 65.62
CA GLY A 62 1.84 21.77 66.28
C GLY A 62 0.83 20.96 65.45
N SER A 63 0.26 19.92 66.04
CA SER A 63 -0.77 19.12 65.38
C SER A 63 -2.11 19.85 65.43
N LYS A 64 -2.70 20.13 64.26
CA LYS A 64 -3.98 20.83 64.13
C LYS A 64 -5.04 19.94 63.46
N PRO A 65 -6.34 20.11 63.80
CA PRO A 65 -7.42 19.32 63.19
C PRO A 65 -7.61 19.66 61.71
N ILE A 66 -7.85 18.64 60.90
CA ILE A 66 -8.06 18.76 59.45
C ILE A 66 -9.52 19.14 59.19
N CYS A 67 -9.75 20.19 58.41
CA CYS A 67 -11.09 20.60 57.98
C CYS A 67 -11.54 19.82 56.74
N SER A 68 -10.65 19.61 55.76
CA SER A 68 -10.93 18.85 54.53
C SER A 68 -9.65 18.56 53.73
N PHE A 69 -9.73 17.58 52.83
CA PHE A 69 -8.65 17.25 51.89
C PHE A 69 -8.95 17.81 50.51
N HIS A 70 -7.90 18.21 49.80
CA HIS A 70 -8.01 18.79 48.46
C HIS A 70 -6.92 18.28 47.54
N VAL A 71 -7.27 18.07 46.27
CA VAL A 71 -6.33 17.87 45.18
C VAL A 71 -6.13 19.20 44.44
N LYS A 72 -4.88 19.66 44.41
CA LYS A 72 -4.43 20.83 43.67
C LYS A 72 -3.70 20.38 42.41
N VAL A 73 -3.95 21.06 41.29
CA VAL A 73 -3.26 20.82 40.02
C VAL A 73 -2.73 22.16 39.52
N PHE A 74 -1.43 22.24 39.29
CA PHE A 74 -0.76 23.43 38.77
C PHE A 74 0.43 23.04 37.90
N GLY A 75 0.83 23.90 36.98
CA GLY A 75 2.08 23.71 36.24
C GLY A 75 3.23 24.48 36.90
N VAL A 76 4.45 24.10 36.59
CA VAL A 76 5.68 24.80 37.02
C VAL A 76 6.59 24.96 35.82
N LYS A 77 7.22 26.12 35.65
CA LYS A 77 8.27 26.32 34.63
C LYS A 77 9.53 25.57 35.05
N LEU A 78 10.11 24.75 34.16
CA LEU A 78 11.33 24.02 34.50
C LEU A 78 12.54 24.96 34.62
N GLU A 79 12.55 26.07 33.89
CA GLU A 79 13.58 27.11 33.99
C GLU A 79 13.44 28.03 35.20
N ASP A 80 12.25 28.14 35.79
CA ASP A 80 11.97 28.95 36.97
C ASP A 80 10.89 28.27 37.83
N GLN A 81 11.34 27.45 38.78
CA GLN A 81 10.45 26.62 39.59
C GLN A 81 9.58 27.42 40.57
N ASN A 82 9.86 28.72 40.76
CA ASN A 82 9.01 29.60 41.56
C ASN A 82 7.80 30.10 40.78
N HIS A 83 7.82 29.96 39.45
CA HIS A 83 6.75 30.42 38.59
C HIS A 83 5.70 29.33 38.37
N LEU A 84 4.54 29.52 38.99
CA LEU A 84 3.40 28.60 38.88
C LEU A 84 2.51 28.94 37.69
N ILE A 85 2.27 27.95 36.84
CA ILE A 85 1.32 28.01 35.74
C ILE A 85 -0.07 27.67 36.25
N THR A 86 -1.00 28.60 36.07
CA THR A 86 -2.41 28.37 36.40
C THR A 86 -2.99 27.30 35.48
N ILE A 87 -3.76 26.38 36.04
CA ILE A 87 -4.54 25.40 35.29
C ILE A 87 -5.97 25.90 35.23
N GLU A 88 -6.57 25.88 34.05
CA GLU A 88 -7.95 26.28 33.80
C GLU A 88 -8.82 25.05 33.57
N GLN A 89 -10.09 25.13 33.93
CA GLN A 89 -11.09 24.11 33.64
C GLN A 89 -12.19 24.68 32.75
N SER A 90 -12.46 24.02 31.62
CA SER A 90 -13.56 24.41 30.73
C SER A 90 -14.91 23.87 31.23
N GLN A 91 -15.94 24.72 31.14
CA GLN A 91 -17.32 24.38 31.46
C GLN A 91 -18.10 23.94 30.19
N GLN A 92 -19.35 23.49 30.36
CA GLN A 92 -20.20 23.05 29.24
C GLN A 92 -20.41 24.15 28.18
N ASN A 93 -20.41 25.42 28.60
CA ASN A 93 -20.51 26.60 27.73
C ASN A 93 -19.17 27.02 27.09
N ARG A 94 -18.13 26.18 27.14
CA ARG A 94 -16.76 26.42 26.64
C ARG A 94 -16.00 27.57 27.32
N ARG A 95 -16.58 28.25 28.32
CA ARG A 95 -15.83 29.22 29.12
C ARG A 95 -14.82 28.50 30.01
N LYS A 96 -13.62 29.06 30.09
CA LYS A 96 -12.56 28.58 30.97
C LYS A 96 -12.56 29.41 32.25
N ARG A 97 -12.33 28.76 33.38
CA ARG A 97 -12.10 29.40 34.67
C ARG A 97 -10.86 28.77 35.32
N PRO A 98 -10.13 29.49 36.19
CA PRO A 98 -9.08 28.87 37.00
C PRO A 98 -9.63 27.63 37.71
N PHE A 99 -8.91 26.52 37.64
CA PHE A 99 -9.25 25.29 38.32
C PHE A 99 -9.16 25.53 39.82
N GLN A 100 -10.29 25.37 40.50
CA GLN A 100 -10.33 25.38 41.95
C GLN A 100 -9.96 23.99 42.46
N CYS A 101 -9.25 23.94 43.59
CA CYS A 101 -8.84 22.66 44.16
C CYS A 101 -10.04 21.74 44.40
N ALA A 102 -9.92 20.48 43.99
CA ALA A 102 -11.00 19.51 44.13
C ALA A 102 -11.02 18.97 45.56
N ARG A 103 -12.10 19.22 46.30
CA ARG A 103 -12.31 18.60 47.60
C ARG A 103 -12.49 17.09 47.43
N VAL A 104 -11.82 16.32 48.27
CA VAL A 104 -11.86 14.84 48.23
C VAL A 104 -12.18 14.29 49.61
N ASP A 105 -13.04 13.29 49.64
CA ASP A 105 -13.33 12.54 50.86
C ASP A 105 -12.47 11.28 50.88
N LEU A 106 -11.73 11.10 51.97
CA LEU A 106 -10.79 10.01 52.16
C LEU A 106 -11.30 9.11 53.29
N PRO A 107 -12.21 8.16 53.00
CA PRO A 107 -12.69 7.20 53.99
C PRO A 107 -11.56 6.26 54.42
N GLU A 108 -11.62 5.86 55.68
CA GLU A 108 -10.65 4.95 56.30
C GLU A 108 -10.51 3.63 55.54
N ASP A 109 -9.25 3.19 55.39
CA ASP A 109 -8.82 1.94 54.76
C ASP A 109 -9.39 1.69 53.35
N LYS A 110 -9.60 2.77 52.58
CA LYS A 110 -10.10 2.72 51.21
C LYS A 110 -9.24 3.53 50.26
N VAL A 111 -9.32 3.15 48.98
CA VAL A 111 -8.75 3.89 47.86
C VAL A 111 -9.82 4.77 47.23
N THR A 112 -9.64 6.08 47.29
CA THR A 112 -10.48 7.06 46.60
C THR A 112 -9.91 7.34 45.21
N LYS A 113 -10.73 7.19 44.17
CA LYS A 113 -10.40 7.56 42.79
C LYS A 113 -11.06 8.90 42.42
N VAL A 114 -10.27 9.85 41.93
CA VAL A 114 -10.76 11.18 41.54
C VAL A 114 -10.28 11.53 40.14
N THR A 115 -11.22 11.77 39.23
CA THR A 115 -10.93 12.13 37.84
C THR A 115 -11.23 13.61 37.59
N LEU A 116 -10.18 14.36 37.23
CA LEU A 116 -10.21 15.78 36.93
C LEU A 116 -10.13 15.99 35.42
N GLY A 117 -11.27 16.25 34.79
CA GLY A 117 -11.38 16.45 33.34
C GLY A 117 -11.47 17.91 32.93
N ARG A 118 -11.35 18.13 31.61
CA ARG A 118 -11.50 19.44 30.95
C ARG A 118 -10.46 20.47 31.38
N LEU A 119 -9.26 20.02 31.75
CA LEU A 119 -8.17 20.87 32.23
C LEU A 119 -7.35 21.44 31.08
N HIS A 120 -6.82 22.64 31.23
CA HIS A 120 -5.98 23.32 30.26
C HIS A 120 -4.84 24.06 30.98
N PHE A 121 -3.67 24.15 30.36
CA PHE A 121 -2.66 25.09 30.81
C PHE A 121 -3.08 26.53 30.51
N GLY A 122 -2.88 27.45 31.45
CA GLY A 122 -3.15 28.88 31.28
C GLY A 122 -2.14 29.59 30.39
N GLU A 123 -0.96 29.00 30.20
CA GLU A 123 0.15 29.53 29.39
C GLU A 123 0.63 28.52 28.34
N THR A 124 1.36 29.01 27.35
CA THR A 124 2.16 28.17 26.44
C THR A 124 3.61 28.18 26.88
N THR A 125 4.33 27.09 26.62
CA THR A 125 5.79 27.09 26.78
C THR A 125 6.44 28.08 25.81
N ALA A 126 7.53 28.71 26.24
CA ALA A 126 8.28 29.62 25.37
C ALA A 126 9.11 28.85 24.33
N ASN A 127 9.50 29.55 23.25
CA ASN A 127 10.41 29.05 22.23
C ASN A 127 9.92 27.83 21.43
N ASN A 128 8.60 27.59 21.38
CA ASN A 128 7.96 26.50 20.62
C ASN A 128 8.23 26.49 19.11
N MET A 129 8.75 27.58 18.53
CA MET A 129 9.00 27.70 17.09
C MET A 129 10.29 26.97 16.69
N ARG A 130 10.21 26.07 15.71
CA ARG A 130 11.36 25.31 15.18
C ARG A 130 12.44 26.23 14.60
N LYS A 131 13.69 25.76 14.63
CA LYS A 131 14.84 26.41 13.99
C LYS A 131 15.43 25.45 12.96
N LYS A 132 15.35 25.81 11.66
CA LYS A 132 15.83 24.96 10.55
C LYS A 132 15.25 23.53 10.58
N GLY A 133 13.93 23.40 10.79
CA GLY A 133 13.23 22.11 10.89
C GLY A 133 13.45 21.32 12.20
N LYS A 134 14.44 21.70 13.02
CA LYS A 134 14.73 21.06 14.31
C LYS A 134 14.03 21.77 15.48
N PRO A 135 13.82 21.08 16.63
CA PRO A 135 13.37 21.72 17.86
C PRO A 135 14.26 22.93 18.19
N ASN A 136 13.66 23.96 18.79
CA ASN A 136 14.41 25.12 19.21
C ASN A 136 15.42 24.72 20.30
N PRO A 137 16.72 25.02 20.17
CA PRO A 137 17.70 24.74 21.22
C PRO A 137 17.33 25.35 22.58
N ASP A 138 16.62 26.48 22.57
CA ASP A 138 16.18 27.19 23.77
C ASP A 138 14.74 26.84 24.18
N GLN A 139 14.20 25.70 23.73
CA GLN A 139 12.86 25.24 24.08
C GLN A 139 12.65 25.23 25.60
N ARG A 140 11.54 25.84 26.06
CA ARG A 140 11.14 25.81 27.47
C ARG A 140 10.08 24.75 27.73
N TYR A 141 9.96 24.34 28.98
CA TYR A 141 9.14 23.20 29.35
C TYR A 141 8.40 23.48 30.65
N PHE A 142 7.22 22.89 30.78
CA PHE A 142 6.51 22.83 32.05
C PHE A 142 6.60 21.43 32.64
N ALA A 143 6.43 21.31 33.95
CA ALA A 143 6.01 20.07 34.60
C ALA A 143 4.61 20.28 35.21
N LEU A 144 3.75 19.27 35.11
CA LEU A 144 2.45 19.26 35.76
C LEU A 144 2.61 18.67 37.17
N VAL A 145 2.17 19.43 38.18
CA VAL A 145 2.20 19.01 39.57
C VAL A 145 0.77 18.73 40.05
N VAL A 146 0.58 17.53 40.59
CA VAL A 146 -0.69 17.08 41.18
C VAL A 146 -0.43 16.78 42.65
N ALA A 147 -1.02 17.61 43.51
CA ALA A 147 -0.71 17.65 44.94
C ALA A 147 -1.94 17.33 45.79
N LEU A 148 -1.75 16.52 46.82
CA LEU A 148 -2.72 16.29 47.89
C LEU A 148 -2.40 17.21 49.08
N CYS A 149 -3.40 17.99 49.50
CA CYS A 149 -3.26 18.94 50.60
C CYS A 149 -4.35 18.73 51.66
N ALA A 150 -4.02 18.98 52.92
CA ALA A 150 -4.98 19.16 54.02
C ALA A 150 -5.26 20.65 54.20
N SER A 151 -6.53 21.01 54.39
CA SER A 151 -6.96 22.35 54.81
C SER A 151 -7.10 22.36 56.32
N VAL A 152 -6.52 23.37 56.97
CA VAL A 152 -6.64 23.62 58.41
C VAL A 152 -6.93 25.09 58.57
N GLU A 153 -8.10 25.43 59.11
CA GLU A 153 -8.56 26.83 59.18
C GLU A 153 -8.49 27.48 57.78
N GLU A 154 -7.74 28.56 57.61
CA GLU A 154 -7.53 29.25 56.32
C GLU A 154 -6.27 28.76 55.57
N ASP A 155 -5.44 27.93 56.21
CA ASP A 155 -4.17 27.46 55.67
C ASP A 155 -4.28 26.11 54.95
N SER A 156 -3.35 25.87 54.03
CA SER A 156 -3.26 24.62 53.27
C SER A 156 -1.87 24.00 53.41
N TYR A 157 -1.85 22.75 53.87
CA TYR A 157 -0.63 21.99 54.15
C TYR A 157 -0.45 20.87 53.14
N LEU A 158 0.74 20.78 52.54
CA LEU A 158 1.07 19.78 51.51
C LEU A 158 1.36 18.41 52.15
N LEU A 159 0.59 17.40 51.74
CA LEU A 159 0.74 16.03 52.20
C LEU A 159 1.62 15.22 51.25
N LEU A 160 1.32 15.26 49.95
CA LEU A 160 2.11 14.63 48.88
C LEU A 160 1.95 15.41 47.59
N ALA A 161 2.91 15.26 46.67
CA ALA A 161 2.77 15.73 45.31
C ALA A 161 3.51 14.82 44.33
N HIS A 162 3.00 14.70 43.11
CA HIS A 162 3.67 14.10 41.98
C HIS A 162 3.91 15.16 40.91
N ALA A 163 5.12 15.20 40.35
CA ALA A 163 5.48 16.06 39.22
C ALA A 163 5.68 15.19 37.97
N SER A 164 5.12 15.62 36.84
CA SER A 164 5.32 14.93 35.57
C SER A 164 6.73 15.14 35.00
N GLU A 165 7.05 14.38 33.95
CA GLU A 165 8.15 14.72 33.04
C GLU A 165 7.93 16.06 32.33
N ARG A 166 8.92 16.48 31.54
CA ARG A 166 8.89 17.71 30.75
C ARG A 166 7.77 17.69 29.70
N ILE A 167 6.98 18.76 29.69
CA ILE A 167 5.86 18.96 28.78
C ILE A 167 6.07 20.24 27.97
N VAL A 168 5.83 20.16 26.65
CA VAL A 168 5.71 21.29 25.73
C VAL A 168 4.23 21.63 25.56
N VAL A 169 3.86 22.89 25.80
CA VAL A 169 2.48 23.38 25.65
C VAL A 169 2.41 24.33 24.47
N ARG A 170 1.82 23.88 23.36
CA ARG A 170 1.69 24.66 22.11
C ARG A 170 0.33 25.38 22.01
N ALA A 171 0.29 26.46 21.24
CA ALA A 171 -0.94 27.23 21.00
C ALA A 171 -1.84 26.58 19.92
N SER A 172 -1.22 26.08 18.85
CA SER A 172 -1.88 25.62 17.61
C SER A 172 -1.66 24.12 17.37
N ASN A 173 -2.64 23.50 16.70
CA ASN A 173 -2.68 22.07 16.40
C ASN A 173 -1.36 21.53 15.78
N PRO A 174 -0.99 20.27 16.08
CA PRO A 174 0.30 19.67 15.70
C PRO A 174 0.65 19.82 14.22
N GLY A 175 -0.33 19.65 13.33
CA GLY A 175 -0.14 19.69 11.87
C GLY A 175 0.26 21.06 11.28
N GLN A 176 0.33 22.13 12.08
CA GLN A 176 0.81 23.43 11.61
C GLN A 176 2.33 23.63 11.79
N PHE A 177 3.00 22.76 12.55
CA PHE A 177 4.44 22.85 12.82
C PHE A 177 5.25 21.62 12.36
N GLU A 178 4.57 20.66 11.74
CA GLU A 178 5.20 19.64 10.90
C GLU A 178 5.43 20.28 9.53
N SER A 179 6.50 21.08 9.43
CA SER A 179 6.95 21.61 8.15
C SER A 179 7.55 20.49 7.32
N ASP A 180 6.81 20.03 6.31
CA ASP A 180 7.27 19.53 5.00
C ASP A 180 8.57 18.70 4.99
N GLY A 181 8.55 17.52 5.61
CA GLY A 181 9.67 16.56 5.54
C GLY A 181 9.23 15.14 5.21
N ASP A 182 8.09 14.72 5.74
CA ASP A 182 7.48 13.44 5.44
C ASP A 182 6.11 13.75 4.82
N MET A 183 5.81 13.28 3.62
CA MET A 183 4.43 13.24 3.12
C MET A 183 3.81 11.93 3.59
N PRO A 184 3.23 11.84 4.81
CA PRO A 184 2.50 10.65 5.19
C PRO A 184 1.31 10.47 4.25
N TRP A 185 0.91 9.22 4.07
CA TRP A 185 -0.38 8.85 3.49
C TRP A 185 -1.51 9.75 4.03
N GLN A 186 -2.19 10.47 3.14
CA GLN A 186 -3.22 11.45 3.47
C GLN A 186 -4.62 10.90 3.15
N ARG A 187 -5.66 11.44 3.79
CA ARG A 187 -7.04 11.07 3.44
C ARG A 187 -7.40 11.64 2.06
N GLY A 188 -7.87 10.79 1.16
CA GLY A 188 -8.34 11.17 -0.17
C GLY A 188 -9.72 11.81 -0.16
N LEU A 189 -10.12 12.36 -1.33
CA LEU A 189 -11.44 12.97 -1.55
C LEU A 189 -12.57 11.94 -1.60
N ALA A 190 -12.27 10.70 -1.99
CA ALA A 190 -13.24 9.60 -1.99
C ALA A 190 -13.41 9.00 -0.58
N PRO A 191 -14.60 8.43 -0.25
CA PRO A 191 -14.80 7.72 1.00
C PRO A 191 -13.73 6.65 1.20
N ASP A 192 -13.18 6.58 2.42
CA ASP A 192 -12.14 5.64 2.85
C ASP A 192 -10.86 5.61 1.99
N ALA A 193 -10.65 6.61 1.14
CA ALA A 193 -9.44 6.71 0.35
C ALA A 193 -8.26 7.19 1.19
N VAL A 194 -7.11 6.60 0.92
CA VAL A 194 -5.81 7.02 1.44
C VAL A 194 -4.88 7.23 0.24
N VAL A 195 -4.22 8.38 0.17
CA VAL A 195 -3.48 8.85 -0.99
C VAL A 195 -2.06 9.23 -0.59
N HIS A 196 -1.11 8.83 -1.42
CA HIS A 196 0.28 9.28 -1.35
C HIS A 196 0.67 9.91 -2.68
N HIS A 197 1.24 11.12 -2.64
CA HIS A 197 1.68 11.85 -3.83
C HIS A 197 3.20 11.82 -3.90
N GLY A 198 3.73 10.82 -4.60
CA GLY A 198 5.17 10.58 -4.72
C GLY A 198 5.46 9.13 -5.07
N ARG A 199 6.74 8.75 -5.02
CA ARG A 199 7.17 7.37 -5.25
C ARG A 199 7.09 6.57 -3.95
N VAL A 200 6.64 5.33 -4.04
CA VAL A 200 6.54 4.41 -2.90
C VAL A 200 7.52 3.25 -3.13
N GLY A 201 8.50 3.11 -2.25
CA GLY A 201 9.40 1.96 -2.22
C GLY A 201 9.00 0.99 -1.10
N ILE A 202 8.75 -0.27 -1.44
CA ILE A 202 8.61 -1.36 -0.46
C ILE A 202 9.92 -2.14 -0.47
N ASN A 203 10.59 -2.19 0.68
CA ASN A 203 11.93 -2.76 0.86
C ASN A 203 13.03 -2.12 -0.02
N THR A 204 12.82 -0.89 -0.48
CA THR A 204 13.82 -0.10 -1.19
C THR A 204 13.72 1.37 -0.81
N THR A 205 14.88 2.05 -0.72
CA THR A 205 14.98 3.48 -0.41
C THR A 205 15.14 4.35 -1.66
N VAL A 206 15.26 3.73 -2.84
CA VAL A 206 15.53 4.42 -4.11
C VAL A 206 14.55 3.96 -5.21
N PRO A 207 13.23 4.18 -5.06
CA PRO A 207 12.28 3.82 -6.10
C PRO A 207 12.46 4.70 -7.34
N ASP A 208 12.62 4.06 -8.50
CA ASP A 208 12.72 4.69 -9.83
C ASP A 208 11.34 4.91 -10.47
N GLU A 209 10.34 4.11 -10.10
CA GLU A 209 8.94 4.22 -10.52
C GLU A 209 7.99 4.68 -9.40
N ALA A 210 6.72 4.93 -9.73
CA ALA A 210 5.69 5.36 -8.76
C ALA A 210 5.48 4.35 -7.61
N LEU A 211 5.62 3.05 -7.89
CA LEU A 211 5.62 1.98 -6.90
C LEU A 211 6.70 0.97 -7.28
N VAL A 212 7.66 0.74 -6.39
CA VAL A 212 8.69 -0.30 -6.55
C VAL A 212 8.63 -1.23 -5.35
N VAL A 213 8.58 -2.53 -5.61
CA VAL A 213 8.53 -3.56 -4.57
C VAL A 213 9.76 -4.46 -4.75
N CYS A 214 10.69 -4.39 -3.81
CA CYS A 214 11.76 -5.38 -3.67
C CYS A 214 11.22 -6.56 -2.84
N GLY A 215 10.50 -7.45 -3.52
CA GLY A 215 9.88 -8.63 -2.93
C GLY A 215 8.65 -9.09 -3.71
N ASN A 216 7.93 -10.06 -3.14
CA ASN A 216 6.74 -10.63 -3.73
C ASN A 216 5.49 -9.75 -3.51
N ALA A 217 4.71 -9.55 -4.58
CA ALA A 217 3.40 -8.91 -4.53
C ALA A 217 2.29 -9.94 -4.79
N LYS A 218 1.35 -10.10 -3.84
CA LYS A 218 0.18 -10.97 -4.01
C LYS A 218 -1.07 -10.16 -4.31
N ILE A 219 -1.58 -10.27 -5.54
CA ILE A 219 -2.82 -9.63 -5.98
C ILE A 219 -3.92 -10.70 -6.07
N MET A 220 -4.95 -10.58 -5.23
CA MET A 220 -6.11 -11.50 -5.23
C MET A 220 -7.19 -11.12 -6.27
N GLY A 221 -7.04 -9.97 -6.91
CA GLY A 221 -7.93 -9.44 -7.94
C GLY A 221 -7.23 -9.22 -9.28
N THR A 222 -7.64 -8.19 -10.01
CA THR A 222 -7.12 -7.89 -11.36
C THR A 222 -6.32 -6.60 -11.38
N VAL A 223 -5.19 -6.60 -12.10
CA VAL A 223 -4.47 -5.38 -12.50
C VAL A 223 -5.03 -4.92 -13.85
N THR A 224 -5.48 -3.67 -13.93
CA THR A 224 -6.14 -3.12 -15.13
C THR A 224 -5.27 -2.06 -15.78
N HIS A 225 -5.28 -2.03 -17.12
CA HIS A 225 -4.51 -1.08 -17.92
C HIS A 225 -5.47 -0.26 -18.81
N PRO A 226 -5.24 1.06 -18.97
CA PRO A 226 -6.05 1.89 -19.85
C PRO A 226 -5.84 1.50 -21.33
N SER A 227 -6.93 1.29 -22.08
CA SER A 227 -6.86 0.86 -23.49
C SER A 227 -7.98 1.41 -24.38
N ASP A 228 -8.64 2.50 -23.96
CA ASP A 228 -9.72 3.15 -24.73
C ASP A 228 -9.17 3.78 -26.02
N ARG A 229 -9.87 3.59 -27.15
CA ARG A 229 -9.48 4.14 -28.47
C ARG A 229 -9.33 5.66 -28.44
N ARG A 230 -10.13 6.39 -27.65
CA ARG A 230 -10.10 7.86 -27.57
C ARG A 230 -8.84 8.41 -26.91
N ALA A 231 -8.10 7.55 -26.18
CA ALA A 231 -6.83 7.90 -25.57
C ALA A 231 -5.62 7.55 -26.47
N LYS A 232 -5.85 7.09 -27.71
CA LYS A 232 -4.80 6.59 -28.62
C LYS A 232 -4.78 7.39 -29.92
N GLU A 233 -3.58 7.72 -30.38
CA GLU A 233 -3.33 8.36 -31.67
C GLU A 233 -2.33 7.51 -32.48
N ASN A 234 -2.23 7.74 -33.80
CA ASN A 234 -1.32 7.01 -34.70
C ASN A 234 -1.47 5.48 -34.65
N ILE A 235 -2.71 4.99 -34.60
CA ILE A 235 -3.01 3.55 -34.55
C ILE A 235 -2.64 2.90 -35.89
N GLN A 236 -1.69 1.97 -35.86
CA GLN A 236 -1.23 1.19 -37.00
C GLN A 236 -1.32 -0.30 -36.67
N GLU A 237 -1.61 -1.11 -37.68
CA GLU A 237 -1.57 -2.57 -37.54
C GLU A 237 -0.12 -3.06 -37.54
N VAL A 238 0.17 -4.06 -36.72
CA VAL A 238 1.50 -4.66 -36.59
C VAL A 238 1.69 -5.76 -37.62
N ASP A 239 2.93 -5.98 -38.07
CA ASP A 239 3.27 -7.08 -38.99
C ASP A 239 3.46 -8.39 -38.21
N SER A 240 2.46 -9.26 -38.26
CA SER A 240 2.46 -10.55 -37.58
C SER A 240 3.56 -11.51 -38.05
N THR A 241 4.09 -11.33 -39.26
CA THR A 241 5.22 -12.13 -39.79
C THR A 241 6.51 -11.83 -39.04
N GLU A 242 6.79 -10.54 -38.81
CA GLU A 242 7.96 -10.11 -38.07
C GLU A 242 7.82 -10.44 -36.57
N GLN A 243 6.62 -10.35 -36.02
CA GLN A 243 6.36 -10.78 -34.63
C GLN A 243 6.64 -12.29 -34.47
N LEU A 244 6.17 -13.13 -35.41
CA LEU A 244 6.48 -14.57 -35.41
C LEU A 244 7.98 -14.83 -35.50
N LYS A 245 8.68 -14.12 -36.39
CA LYS A 245 10.14 -14.26 -36.55
C LYS A 245 10.90 -13.92 -35.27
N ARG A 246 10.52 -12.84 -34.57
CA ARG A 246 11.13 -12.45 -33.30
C ARG A 246 10.88 -13.49 -32.21
N ILE A 247 9.62 -13.92 -32.03
CA ILE A 247 9.26 -14.94 -31.05
C ILE A 247 9.98 -16.26 -31.32
N ALA A 248 10.07 -16.69 -32.58
CA ALA A 248 10.77 -17.92 -32.96
C ALA A 248 12.28 -17.88 -32.69
N GLN A 249 12.89 -16.69 -32.61
CA GLN A 249 14.30 -16.50 -32.28
C GLN A 249 14.56 -16.39 -30.77
N MET A 250 13.52 -16.17 -29.94
CA MET A 250 13.67 -16.08 -28.49
C MET A 250 13.92 -17.45 -27.87
N ARG A 251 15.00 -17.57 -27.10
CA ARG A 251 15.31 -18.79 -26.35
C ARG A 251 14.63 -18.75 -24.98
N ILE A 252 13.84 -19.77 -24.68
CA ILE A 252 13.32 -20.03 -23.33
C ILE A 252 14.32 -20.90 -22.57
N VAL A 253 14.65 -20.51 -21.35
CA VAL A 253 15.65 -21.17 -20.50
C VAL A 253 15.13 -21.38 -19.09
N GLU A 254 15.69 -22.35 -18.38
CA GLU A 254 15.56 -22.50 -16.94
C GLU A 254 16.85 -22.00 -16.28
N TYR A 255 16.72 -21.28 -15.17
CA TYR A 255 17.86 -20.74 -14.45
C TYR A 255 17.58 -20.67 -12.95
N ASP A 256 18.67 -20.67 -12.19
CA ASP A 256 18.67 -20.36 -10.76
C ASP A 256 19.24 -18.96 -10.55
N TYR A 257 18.53 -18.12 -9.80
CA TYR A 257 19.08 -16.84 -9.36
C TYR A 257 20.26 -17.08 -8.41
N LYS A 258 21.29 -16.25 -8.53
CA LYS A 258 22.36 -16.18 -7.53
C LYS A 258 21.77 -15.89 -6.13
N PRO A 259 22.10 -16.65 -5.07
CA PRO A 259 21.52 -16.46 -3.74
C PRO A 259 21.68 -15.03 -3.18
N GLU A 260 22.86 -14.43 -3.38
CA GLU A 260 23.20 -13.06 -2.99
C GLU A 260 22.33 -11.99 -3.67
N PHE A 261 21.91 -12.26 -4.90
CA PHE A 261 21.01 -11.39 -5.66
C PHE A 261 19.55 -11.62 -5.26
N ALA A 262 19.12 -12.88 -5.20
CA ALA A 262 17.75 -13.26 -4.82
C ALA A 262 17.37 -12.67 -3.46
N THR A 263 18.28 -12.77 -2.48
CA THR A 263 18.08 -12.19 -1.15
C THR A 263 17.97 -10.66 -1.19
N LYS A 264 18.79 -9.98 -2.00
CA LYS A 264 18.79 -8.51 -2.12
C LYS A 264 17.47 -7.98 -2.65
N VAL A 265 16.89 -8.65 -3.65
CA VAL A 265 15.70 -8.19 -4.37
C VAL A 265 14.40 -8.86 -3.90
N GLY A 266 14.49 -9.76 -2.91
CA GLY A 266 13.34 -10.39 -2.25
C GLY A 266 12.69 -11.50 -3.08
N ILE A 267 13.47 -12.26 -3.84
CA ILE A 267 13.00 -13.43 -4.61
C ILE A 267 13.02 -14.65 -3.70
N ASP A 268 11.84 -15.18 -3.38
CA ASP A 268 11.69 -16.39 -2.54
C ASP A 268 11.95 -17.69 -3.33
N GLN A 269 11.52 -17.75 -4.60
CA GLN A 269 11.71 -18.91 -5.47
C GLN A 269 12.93 -18.71 -6.36
N VAL A 270 14.00 -19.45 -6.07
CA VAL A 270 15.30 -19.26 -6.73
C VAL A 270 15.32 -19.82 -8.17
N HIS A 271 14.49 -20.82 -8.47
CA HIS A 271 14.42 -21.48 -9.77
C HIS A 271 13.23 -20.98 -10.61
N GLU A 272 13.48 -20.47 -11.82
CA GLU A 272 12.46 -19.92 -12.73
C GLU A 272 12.72 -20.36 -14.19
N THR A 273 11.64 -20.51 -14.97
CA THR A 273 11.69 -20.61 -16.43
C THR A 273 11.41 -19.24 -17.04
N GLY A 274 12.29 -18.75 -17.91
CA GLY A 274 12.17 -17.42 -18.48
C GLY A 274 13.06 -17.17 -19.69
N VAL A 275 13.48 -15.92 -19.84
CA VAL A 275 14.29 -15.42 -20.96
C VAL A 275 15.48 -14.65 -20.43
N ILE A 276 16.56 -14.60 -21.21
CA ILE A 276 17.73 -13.80 -20.88
C ILE A 276 17.56 -12.41 -21.48
N ALA A 277 17.58 -11.37 -20.64
CA ALA A 277 17.30 -10.00 -21.05
C ALA A 277 18.21 -9.50 -22.18
N GLN A 278 19.49 -9.90 -22.17
CA GLN A 278 20.46 -9.55 -23.21
C GLN A 278 20.08 -10.16 -24.57
N GLU A 279 19.67 -11.43 -24.61
CA GLU A 279 19.23 -12.11 -25.83
C GLU A 279 17.92 -11.52 -26.35
N VAL A 280 16.98 -11.20 -25.45
CA VAL A 280 15.74 -10.49 -25.82
C VAL A 280 16.04 -9.12 -26.41
N LYS A 281 17.02 -8.39 -25.88
CA LYS A 281 17.38 -7.03 -26.35
C LYS A 281 17.86 -7.03 -27.80
N GLU A 282 18.50 -8.12 -28.27
CA GLU A 282 18.94 -8.25 -29.67
C GLU A 282 17.78 -8.43 -30.64
N VAL A 283 16.72 -9.12 -30.22
CA VAL A 283 15.60 -9.52 -31.08
C VAL A 283 14.40 -8.57 -30.95
N LEU A 284 14.09 -8.14 -29.73
CA LEU A 284 13.00 -7.23 -29.37
C LEU A 284 13.51 -6.18 -28.35
N PRO A 285 14.28 -5.18 -28.81
CA PRO A 285 14.89 -4.18 -27.94
C PRO A 285 13.88 -3.42 -27.07
N SER A 286 12.69 -3.16 -27.60
CA SER A 286 11.65 -2.40 -26.90
C SER A 286 11.10 -3.08 -25.65
N ALA A 287 11.22 -4.41 -25.55
CA ALA A 287 10.80 -5.18 -24.37
C ALA A 287 11.85 -5.21 -23.24
N VAL A 288 12.98 -4.52 -23.39
CA VAL A 288 14.07 -4.53 -22.41
C VAL A 288 14.39 -3.11 -21.97
N ARG A 289 14.42 -2.89 -20.65
CA ARG A 289 14.73 -1.59 -20.04
C ARG A 289 15.96 -1.70 -19.14
N GLU A 290 16.78 -0.66 -19.16
CA GLU A 290 17.90 -0.49 -18.23
C GLU A 290 17.41 0.18 -16.94
N VAL A 291 17.72 -0.39 -15.78
CA VAL A 291 17.28 0.09 -14.46
C VAL A 291 18.43 0.53 -13.56
N GLY A 292 19.59 0.82 -14.18
CA GLY A 292 20.80 1.22 -13.47
C GLY A 292 21.50 0.05 -12.77
N ASP A 293 22.34 0.37 -11.79
CA ASP A 293 23.20 -0.64 -11.16
C ASP A 293 22.58 -1.27 -9.92
N ILE A 294 22.80 -2.58 -9.74
CA ILE A 294 22.33 -3.32 -8.56
C ILE A 294 23.54 -3.81 -7.76
N THR A 295 23.54 -3.55 -6.45
CA THR A 295 24.54 -4.09 -5.52
C THR A 295 23.93 -5.24 -4.72
N CYS A 296 24.51 -6.43 -4.88
CA CYS A 296 24.17 -7.67 -4.19
C CYS A 296 24.55 -7.64 -2.71
N MET A 297 24.14 -8.65 -1.93
CA MET A 297 24.43 -8.72 -0.49
C MET A 297 25.91 -8.93 -0.15
N ASP A 298 26.66 -9.58 -1.04
CA ASP A 298 28.11 -9.81 -0.94
C ASP A 298 28.94 -8.58 -1.35
N GLY A 299 28.29 -7.52 -1.82
CA GLY A 299 28.95 -6.31 -2.33
C GLY A 299 29.31 -6.38 -3.81
N GLU A 300 29.05 -7.49 -4.52
CA GLU A 300 29.17 -7.52 -5.98
C GLU A 300 28.17 -6.55 -6.61
N LYS A 301 28.63 -5.85 -7.66
CA LYS A 301 27.82 -4.86 -8.37
C LYS A 301 27.57 -5.35 -9.79
N ILE A 302 26.29 -5.35 -10.19
CA ILE A 302 25.86 -5.61 -11.55
C ILE A 302 25.52 -4.26 -12.17
N ASP A 303 26.39 -3.80 -13.07
CA ASP A 303 26.20 -2.52 -13.75
C ASP A 303 25.15 -2.63 -14.86
N ASN A 304 24.37 -1.56 -15.08
CA ASN A 304 23.34 -1.47 -16.11
C ASN A 304 22.41 -2.69 -16.18
N PHE A 305 21.83 -3.05 -15.04
CA PHE A 305 20.92 -4.18 -14.94
C PHE A 305 19.74 -4.04 -15.90
N LEU A 306 19.35 -5.14 -16.55
CA LEU A 306 18.29 -5.17 -17.54
C LEU A 306 17.05 -5.86 -16.97
N MET A 307 15.89 -5.22 -17.13
CA MET A 307 14.58 -5.80 -16.84
C MET A 307 13.80 -6.03 -18.12
N VAL A 308 13.00 -7.10 -18.14
CA VAL A 308 12.20 -7.51 -19.29
C VAL A 308 10.72 -7.21 -19.04
N ASP A 309 10.10 -6.52 -20.00
CA ASP A 309 8.66 -6.29 -20.05
C ASP A 309 7.95 -7.53 -20.63
N LYS A 310 7.46 -8.39 -19.74
CA LYS A 310 6.79 -9.65 -20.12
C LYS A 310 5.45 -9.40 -20.83
N ASP A 311 4.78 -8.27 -20.59
CA ASP A 311 3.51 -7.93 -21.26
C ASP A 311 3.73 -7.63 -22.74
N GLN A 312 4.86 -6.98 -23.06
CA GLN A 312 5.22 -6.73 -24.45
C GLN A 312 5.53 -8.02 -25.21
N ILE A 313 6.30 -8.94 -24.59
CA ILE A 313 6.57 -10.27 -25.18
C ILE A 313 5.26 -11.03 -25.38
N PHE A 314 4.34 -10.95 -24.42
CA PHE A 314 3.03 -11.57 -24.53
C PHE A 314 2.25 -11.04 -25.74
N MET A 315 2.23 -9.73 -25.97
CA MET A 315 1.55 -9.14 -27.13
C MET A 315 2.21 -9.50 -28.46
N GLU A 316 3.54 -9.64 -28.52
CA GLU A 316 4.24 -10.18 -29.70
C GLU A 316 3.84 -11.64 -29.95
N ASN A 317 3.72 -12.45 -28.89
CA ASN A 317 3.26 -13.83 -29.00
C ASN A 317 1.82 -13.94 -29.52
N VAL A 318 0.91 -13.04 -29.12
CA VAL A 318 -0.45 -12.98 -29.67
C VAL A 318 -0.41 -12.78 -31.20
N GLY A 319 0.43 -11.87 -31.67
CA GLY A 319 0.62 -11.64 -33.11
C GLY A 319 1.25 -12.83 -33.83
N ALA A 320 2.25 -13.47 -33.22
CA ALA A 320 2.88 -14.68 -33.74
C ALA A 320 1.87 -15.83 -33.89
N VAL A 321 0.99 -16.04 -32.91
CA VAL A 321 -0.08 -17.04 -32.97
C VAL A 321 -1.07 -16.72 -34.10
N GLN A 322 -1.43 -15.45 -34.29
CA GLN A 322 -2.27 -15.05 -35.42
C GLN A 322 -1.61 -15.38 -36.78
N GLU A 323 -0.30 -15.17 -36.91
CA GLU A 323 0.43 -15.56 -38.13
C GLU A 323 0.46 -17.07 -38.32
N LEU A 324 0.72 -17.84 -37.27
CA LEU A 324 0.69 -19.29 -37.33
C LEU A 324 -0.68 -19.83 -37.77
N CYS A 325 -1.77 -19.22 -37.30
CA CYS A 325 -3.12 -19.54 -37.77
C CYS A 325 -3.27 -19.28 -39.28
N LYS A 326 -2.82 -18.11 -39.78
CA LYS A 326 -2.87 -17.79 -41.22
C LYS A 326 -2.08 -18.80 -42.06
N LEU A 327 -0.88 -19.18 -41.61
CA LEU A 327 -0.05 -20.17 -42.29
C LEU A 327 -0.71 -21.56 -42.28
N THR A 328 -1.33 -21.93 -41.17
CA THR A 328 -2.05 -23.20 -41.04
C THR A 328 -3.24 -23.27 -42.00
N ASP A 329 -4.06 -22.22 -42.06
CA ASP A 329 -5.20 -22.12 -42.99
C ASP A 329 -4.73 -22.22 -44.45
N SER A 330 -3.62 -21.55 -44.78
CA SER A 330 -3.01 -21.58 -46.11
C SER A 330 -2.53 -22.99 -46.48
N LEU A 331 -1.84 -23.67 -45.55
CA LEU A 331 -1.39 -25.05 -45.75
C LEU A 331 -2.56 -26.02 -45.89
N GLU A 332 -3.62 -25.87 -45.10
CA GLU A 332 -4.82 -26.70 -45.19
C GLU A 332 -5.50 -26.55 -46.56
N ALA A 333 -5.69 -25.31 -47.02
CA ALA A 333 -6.24 -25.05 -48.36
C ALA A 333 -5.38 -25.71 -49.45
N ARG A 334 -4.05 -25.63 -49.32
CA ARG A 334 -3.14 -26.25 -50.27
C ARG A 334 -3.22 -27.78 -50.26
N ILE A 335 -3.35 -28.39 -49.09
CA ILE A 335 -3.52 -29.84 -48.96
C ILE A 335 -4.84 -30.25 -49.63
N GLN A 336 -5.94 -29.55 -49.39
CA GLN A 336 -7.24 -29.85 -50.01
C GLN A 336 -7.18 -29.76 -51.55
N GLU A 337 -6.51 -28.74 -52.09
CA GLU A 337 -6.28 -28.63 -53.53
C GLU A 337 -5.49 -29.82 -54.08
N LEU A 338 -4.40 -30.19 -53.41
CA LEU A 338 -3.55 -31.32 -53.82
C LEU A 338 -4.30 -32.64 -53.75
N GLU A 339 -5.12 -32.85 -52.73
CA GLU A 339 -5.99 -34.02 -52.62
C GLU A 339 -7.03 -34.09 -53.75
N LEU A 340 -7.64 -32.96 -54.11
CA LEU A 340 -8.57 -32.88 -55.24
C LEU A 340 -7.86 -33.21 -56.56
N TRP A 341 -6.64 -32.70 -56.77
CA TRP A 341 -5.82 -33.02 -57.93
C TRP A 341 -5.45 -34.51 -57.97
N ASN A 342 -5.00 -35.09 -56.87
CA ASN A 342 -4.68 -36.51 -56.78
C ASN A 342 -5.90 -37.40 -57.06
N LYS A 343 -7.08 -37.06 -56.55
CA LYS A 343 -8.34 -37.77 -56.87
C LYS A 343 -8.68 -37.68 -58.36
N ARG A 344 -8.47 -36.53 -59.00
CA ARG A 344 -8.68 -36.35 -60.45
C ARG A 344 -7.69 -37.16 -61.27
N LEU A 345 -6.43 -37.25 -60.84
CA LEU A 345 -5.40 -38.07 -61.48
C LEU A 345 -5.69 -39.56 -61.32
N ALA A 346 -6.04 -40.03 -60.12
CA ALA A 346 -6.41 -41.43 -59.88
C ALA A 346 -7.57 -41.88 -60.80
N LYS A 347 -8.62 -41.06 -60.94
CA LYS A 347 -9.72 -41.32 -61.89
C LYS A 347 -9.31 -41.41 -63.36
N ARG A 348 -8.20 -40.77 -63.76
CA ARG A 348 -7.65 -40.86 -65.12
C ARG A 348 -6.71 -42.04 -65.31
N THR A 349 -6.25 -42.65 -64.21
CA THR A 349 -5.27 -43.74 -64.21
C THR A 349 -5.91 -45.11 -63.99
N GLU A 350 -7.20 -45.16 -63.65
CA GLU A 350 -8.01 -46.39 -63.72
C GLU A 350 -8.01 -46.91 -65.17
N PRO A 351 -7.43 -48.09 -65.47
CA PRO A 351 -7.47 -48.65 -66.80
C PRO A 351 -8.92 -48.97 -67.14
N ALA A 352 -9.41 -48.43 -68.26
CA ALA A 352 -10.66 -48.89 -68.86
C ALA A 352 -10.60 -50.42 -68.97
N GLY A 353 -11.47 -51.08 -68.20
CA GLY A 353 -11.57 -52.53 -68.16
C GLY A 353 -11.62 -53.10 -69.57
N GLN A 354 -10.83 -54.15 -69.77
CA GLN A 354 -10.74 -54.94 -70.99
C GLN A 354 -12.13 -55.15 -71.63
N ARG A 355 -12.34 -54.60 -72.82
CA ARG A 355 -13.13 -55.25 -73.87
C ARG A 355 -12.29 -55.30 -75.13
N SER A 356 -11.75 -56.48 -75.36
CA SER A 356 -11.21 -56.95 -76.63
C SER A 356 -12.17 -56.68 -77.78
N SER A 357 -11.64 -56.16 -78.90
CA SER A 357 -11.60 -56.82 -80.21
C SER A 357 -11.64 -55.78 -81.33
N GLY A 358 -10.74 -55.90 -82.31
CA GLY A 358 -10.94 -55.31 -83.63
C GLY A 358 -9.78 -54.45 -84.12
N VAL A 359 -8.84 -55.12 -84.77
CA VAL A 359 -7.76 -54.58 -85.61
C VAL A 359 -8.32 -53.58 -86.65
N GLY A 360 -7.63 -52.46 -86.85
CA GLY A 360 -7.93 -51.51 -87.92
C GLY A 360 -6.89 -50.41 -88.04
N ASN A 361 -5.83 -50.68 -88.80
CA ASN A 361 -4.75 -49.79 -89.20
C ASN A 361 -5.26 -48.43 -89.77
N ALA A 362 -4.67 -47.31 -89.33
CA ALA A 362 -4.54 -46.11 -90.16
C ALA A 362 -3.41 -45.19 -89.68
N HIS A 363 -2.37 -45.10 -90.50
CA HIS A 363 -1.33 -44.07 -90.48
C HIS A 363 -1.92 -42.65 -90.46
N ARG A 364 -1.41 -41.76 -89.60
CA ARG A 364 -1.20 -40.35 -90.00
C ARG A 364 -0.16 -39.61 -89.15
N LYS A 365 0.96 -39.32 -89.83
CA LYS A 365 1.93 -38.23 -89.73
C LYS A 365 1.95 -37.37 -88.45
N VAL A 366 3.11 -37.46 -87.79
CA VAL A 366 3.77 -36.41 -87.00
C VAL A 366 4.00 -35.16 -87.86
N ASN A 367 3.52 -34.00 -87.41
CA ASN A 367 4.23 -32.72 -87.53
C ASN A 367 3.56 -31.63 -86.69
N GLY A 368 4.37 -30.79 -86.01
CA GLY A 368 4.00 -29.40 -85.75
C GLY A 368 4.02 -28.90 -84.30
N ASN A 369 5.13 -28.24 -83.96
CA ASN A 369 5.26 -27.07 -83.08
C ASN A 369 5.11 -27.22 -81.55
N ASN A 370 6.27 -27.29 -80.90
CA ASN A 370 6.49 -26.73 -79.57
C ASN A 370 6.37 -25.20 -79.64
N ASN A 371 5.38 -24.64 -78.94
CA ASN A 371 5.39 -23.27 -78.43
C ASN A 371 4.49 -23.25 -77.19
N THR A 372 5.09 -23.49 -76.02
CA THR A 372 4.43 -23.28 -74.72
C THR A 372 4.54 -21.81 -74.32
N SER A 373 3.44 -21.08 -74.47
CA SER A 373 3.24 -19.76 -73.84
C SER A 373 2.99 -19.92 -72.34
N PRO A 374 3.43 -18.98 -71.47
CA PRO A 374 3.08 -18.99 -70.05
C PRO A 374 1.59 -18.60 -69.87
N PRO A 375 0.87 -19.15 -68.87
CA PRO A 375 -0.50 -18.74 -68.63
C PRO A 375 -0.58 -17.38 -67.93
N GLU A 376 -1.59 -16.60 -68.34
CA GLU A 376 -1.94 -15.28 -67.83
C GLU A 376 -2.32 -15.28 -66.34
N LYS A 377 -2.06 -14.15 -65.67
CA LYS A 377 -2.50 -13.85 -64.29
C LYS A 377 -4.04 -13.92 -64.18
N PRO A 378 -4.61 -14.45 -63.09
CA PRO A 378 -6.05 -14.32 -62.87
C PRO A 378 -6.40 -12.89 -62.42
N THR A 379 -7.37 -12.33 -63.13
CA THR A 379 -8.10 -11.09 -62.85
C THR A 379 -8.77 -11.13 -61.46
N GLN A 380 -8.78 -9.99 -60.78
CA GLN A 380 -9.42 -9.80 -59.48
C GLN A 380 -10.92 -10.15 -59.53
N LEU A 381 -11.38 -11.02 -58.62
CA LEU A 381 -12.80 -11.20 -58.35
C LEU A 381 -13.25 -10.20 -57.28
N GLN A 382 -14.15 -9.30 -57.64
CA GLN A 382 -14.94 -8.50 -56.72
C GLN A 382 -15.99 -9.36 -56.00
N ASN A 383 -16.25 -9.00 -54.74
CA ASN A 383 -17.42 -9.30 -53.91
C ASN A 383 -17.59 -10.71 -53.31
N THR A 384 -16.90 -10.96 -52.19
CA THR A 384 -17.23 -12.01 -51.22
C THR A 384 -17.88 -11.40 -49.97
N LYS A 385 -19.07 -10.79 -50.10
CA LYS A 385 -19.89 -10.37 -48.94
C LYS A 385 -21.15 -11.21 -48.72
N GLU A 386 -21.55 -12.06 -49.67
CA GLU A 386 -22.76 -12.89 -49.55
C GLU A 386 -22.54 -14.33 -49.04
N CYS A 387 -21.30 -14.83 -48.99
CA CYS A 387 -21.03 -16.20 -48.52
C CYS A 387 -20.92 -16.30 -46.97
N LEU A 388 -20.51 -15.21 -46.29
CA LEU A 388 -20.31 -15.20 -44.84
C LEU A 388 -21.61 -15.23 -44.01
N SER A 389 -22.75 -14.82 -44.59
CA SER A 389 -24.03 -14.82 -43.84
C SER A 389 -24.64 -16.22 -43.70
N LYS A 390 -24.35 -17.13 -44.63
CA LYS A 390 -24.85 -18.52 -44.58
C LYS A 390 -24.08 -19.40 -43.60
N THR A 391 -22.80 -19.10 -43.34
CA THR A 391 -21.99 -19.86 -42.38
C THR A 391 -22.34 -19.50 -40.92
N TYR A 392 -22.77 -18.25 -40.68
CA TYR A 392 -23.19 -17.80 -39.34
C TYR A 392 -24.51 -18.42 -38.85
N SER A 393 -25.46 -18.73 -39.75
CA SER A 393 -26.73 -19.37 -39.37
C SER A 393 -26.56 -20.84 -38.97
N HIS A 394 -25.60 -21.55 -39.57
CA HIS A 394 -25.28 -22.94 -39.21
C HIS A 394 -24.59 -23.06 -37.84
N CYS A 395 -23.77 -22.07 -37.44
CA CYS A 395 -23.16 -22.01 -36.10
C CYS A 395 -24.17 -21.66 -34.99
N LEU A 396 -25.23 -20.89 -35.29
CA LEU A 396 -26.28 -20.59 -34.30
C LEU A 396 -27.14 -21.82 -33.98
N GLN A 397 -27.48 -22.64 -34.98
CA GLN A 397 -28.25 -23.88 -34.78
C GLN A 397 -27.49 -24.88 -33.91
N HIS A 398 -26.16 -24.94 -34.04
CA HIS A 398 -25.31 -25.83 -33.23
C HIS A 398 -25.16 -25.40 -31.77
N ARG A 399 -25.36 -24.11 -31.45
CA ARG A 399 -25.40 -23.60 -30.06
C ARG A 399 -26.74 -23.88 -29.38
N ILE A 400 -27.85 -23.79 -30.10
CA ILE A 400 -29.18 -24.12 -29.56
C ILE A 400 -29.26 -25.62 -29.20
N LEU A 401 -28.69 -26.50 -30.04
CA LEU A 401 -28.70 -27.95 -29.82
C LEU A 401 -27.79 -28.39 -28.65
N LYS A 402 -26.70 -27.65 -28.37
CA LYS A 402 -25.86 -27.87 -27.17
C LYS A 402 -26.53 -27.37 -25.89
N ALA A 403 -27.36 -26.32 -25.95
CA ALA A 403 -28.09 -25.82 -24.79
C ALA A 403 -29.19 -26.80 -24.36
N THR A 404 -29.92 -27.43 -25.29
CA THR A 404 -30.97 -28.43 -24.95
C THR A 404 -30.43 -29.73 -24.36
N MET A 405 -29.21 -30.16 -24.72
CA MET A 405 -28.61 -31.34 -24.09
C MET A 405 -28.12 -31.09 -22.65
N ILE A 406 -27.71 -29.86 -22.31
CA ILE A 406 -27.26 -29.53 -20.95
C ILE A 406 -28.46 -29.43 -19.99
N THR A 407 -29.63 -29.02 -20.47
CA THR A 407 -30.84 -28.98 -19.64
C THR A 407 -31.47 -30.35 -19.39
N LEU A 408 -31.14 -31.38 -20.18
CA LEU A 408 -31.70 -32.74 -20.03
C LEU A 408 -30.86 -33.65 -19.11
N VAL A 409 -29.67 -33.21 -18.69
CA VAL A 409 -28.78 -33.92 -17.75
C VAL A 409 -28.88 -33.37 -16.32
N ALA A 410 -29.69 -32.33 -16.11
CA ALA A 410 -30.01 -31.76 -14.81
C ALA A 410 -31.50 -31.87 -14.50
N THR A 411 -31.99 -33.10 -14.38
CA THR A 411 -33.22 -33.47 -13.65
C THR A 411 -33.04 -34.83 -13.00
#